data_AF-A0A0F4JI74-F1
#
_entry.id   AF-A0A0F4JI74-F1
#
_cell.length_a   1.000
_cell.length_b   1.000
_cell.length_c   1.000
_cell.angle_alpha   90.00
_cell.angle_beta   90.00
_cell.angle_gamma   90.00
#
_symmetry.space_group_name_H-M   'P 1'
#
loop_
_entity.id
_entity.type
_entity.pdbx_description
1 polymer ?
#
loop_
_entity_poly.entity_id
_entity_poly.type
_entity_poly.pdbx_seq_one_letter_code
_entity_poly.pdbx_strand_id
1 'polypeptide(L)'
;MAREEKVMLTAREVSYLWPGVRPHSVYVNALAYGVRMATDSWPTTTGYASKVSYNADDVRRVAPQVAAKPLKGPSRVPCCLLLIVLIVGPFVWLAIYIVRGSGWSGW
;
A
#
# COMPACT_ATOMS: atom_id res chain seq x y z
N MET A 1 17.97 28.69 -24.53
CA MET A 1 18.60 28.05 -23.35
C MET A 1 18.04 26.64 -23.26
N ALA A 2 18.74 25.68 -23.85
CA ALA A 2 18.37 24.28 -23.92
C ALA A 2 19.17 23.51 -22.88
N ARG A 3 18.50 22.65 -22.10
CA ARG A 3 18.99 21.55 -21.25
C ARG A 3 18.39 21.59 -19.86
N GLU A 4 17.11 21.25 -19.76
CA GLU A 4 16.63 20.32 -18.74
C GLU A 4 15.36 19.70 -19.33
N GLU A 5 15.51 18.79 -20.29
CA GLU A 5 14.51 17.72 -20.37
C GLU A 5 14.55 17.04 -19.01
N LYS A 6 13.63 17.42 -18.11
CA LYS A 6 13.43 16.73 -16.84
C LYS A 6 13.05 15.31 -17.21
N VAL A 7 14.04 14.43 -17.23
CA VAL A 7 13.88 13.03 -17.61
C VAL A 7 12.84 12.45 -16.65
N MET A 8 11.67 12.11 -17.20
CA MET A 8 10.59 11.47 -16.48
C MET A 8 10.75 9.96 -16.64
N LEU A 9 10.82 9.24 -15.52
CA LEU A 9 11.00 7.80 -15.47
C LEU A 9 9.67 7.10 -15.23
N THR A 10 9.54 5.89 -15.77
CA THR A 10 8.43 4.99 -15.49
C THR A 10 8.62 4.26 -14.16
N ALA A 11 7.55 3.72 -13.59
CA ALA A 11 7.62 2.91 -12.37
C ALA A 11 8.59 1.71 -12.49
N ARG A 12 8.75 1.14 -13.70
CA ARG A 12 9.71 0.05 -13.93
C ARG A 12 11.14 0.54 -13.80
N GLU A 13 11.48 1.65 -14.44
CA GLU A 13 12.83 2.24 -14.36
C GLU A 13 13.17 2.68 -12.94
N VAL A 14 12.21 3.28 -12.23
CA VAL A 14 12.39 3.64 -10.82
C VAL A 14 12.64 2.40 -9.96
N SER A 15 11.94 1.29 -10.19
CA SER A 15 12.17 0.05 -9.44
C SER A 15 13.56 -0.57 -9.67
N TYR A 16 14.17 -0.32 -10.84
CA TYR A 16 15.57 -0.70 -11.07
C TYR A 16 16.55 0.17 -10.27
N LEU A 17 16.22 1.46 -10.09
CA LEU A 17 17.05 2.40 -9.32
C LEU A 17 16.86 2.27 -7.81
N TRP A 18 15.72 1.75 -7.35
CA TRP A 18 15.39 1.55 -5.94
C TRP A 18 15.40 0.07 -5.58
N PRO A 19 16.57 -0.49 -5.22
CA PRO A 19 16.68 -1.92 -4.89
C PRO A 19 15.74 -2.26 -3.72
N GLY A 20 14.87 -3.24 -3.93
CA GLY A 20 13.87 -3.69 -2.95
C GLY A 20 12.48 -3.08 -3.09
N VAL A 21 12.29 -2.04 -3.92
CA VAL A 21 10.97 -1.47 -4.22
C VAL A 21 10.41 -2.12 -5.49
N ARG A 22 9.24 -2.75 -5.37
CA ARG A 22 8.55 -3.34 -6.52
C ARG A 22 7.86 -2.25 -7.35
N PRO A 23 7.70 -2.41 -8.67
CA PRO A 23 7.06 -1.41 -9.55
C PRO A 23 5.71 -0.90 -9.04
N HIS A 24 4.87 -1.77 -8.48
CA HIS A 24 3.55 -1.40 -7.96
C HIS A 24 3.59 -0.60 -6.64
N SER A 25 4.70 -0.65 -5.91
CA SER A 25 4.91 0.10 -4.66
C SER A 25 5.70 1.39 -4.84
N VAL A 26 6.17 1.67 -6.08
CA VAL A 26 6.92 2.89 -6.39
C VAL A 26 6.09 4.13 -6.08
N TYR A 27 4.80 4.14 -6.42
CA TYR A 27 3.91 5.28 -6.18
C TYR A 27 3.87 5.69 -4.69
N VAL A 28 3.71 4.73 -3.79
CA VAL A 28 3.64 4.99 -2.34
C VAL A 28 4.97 5.50 -1.80
N ASN A 29 6.09 4.91 -2.25
CA ASN A 29 7.42 5.37 -1.84
C ASN A 29 7.70 6.77 -2.41
N ALA A 30 7.38 7.03 -3.67
CA ALA A 30 7.55 8.32 -4.31
C ALA A 30 6.77 9.42 -3.57
N LEU A 31 5.52 9.15 -3.14
CA LEU A 31 4.76 10.07 -2.30
C LEU A 31 5.41 10.31 -0.95
N ALA A 32 5.84 9.25 -0.26
CA ALA A 32 6.43 9.35 1.08
C ALA A 32 7.74 10.15 1.11
N TYR A 33 8.54 10.05 0.04
CA TYR A 33 9.83 10.75 -0.09
C TYR A 33 9.76 12.05 -0.92
N GLY A 34 8.56 12.51 -1.29
CA GLY A 34 8.35 13.81 -1.95
C GLY A 34 8.90 13.90 -3.38
N VAL A 35 8.88 12.79 -4.13
CA VAL A 35 9.29 12.75 -5.53
C VAL A 35 8.24 13.42 -6.41
N ARG A 36 8.64 14.34 -7.30
CA ARG A 36 7.69 14.96 -8.24
C ARG A 36 7.21 13.94 -9.27
N MET A 37 5.90 13.97 -9.53
CA MET A 37 5.20 13.05 -10.41
C MET A 37 4.39 13.82 -11.45
N ALA A 38 4.29 13.27 -12.64
CA ALA A 38 3.37 13.72 -13.69
C ALA A 38 2.41 12.59 -14.01
N THR A 39 1.12 12.92 -14.13
CA THR A 39 0.07 11.96 -14.48
C THR A 39 -0.55 12.39 -15.79
N ASP A 40 -0.36 11.57 -16.81
CA ASP A 40 -1.00 11.75 -18.11
C ASP A 40 -2.23 10.85 -18.17
N SER A 41 -3.39 11.42 -18.43
CA SER A 41 -4.65 10.68 -18.61
C SER A 41 -5.24 10.94 -19.98
N TRP A 42 -5.70 9.89 -20.64
CA TRP A 42 -6.35 9.99 -21.96
C TRP A 42 -7.61 9.12 -22.02
N PRO A 43 -8.64 9.54 -22.77
CA PRO A 43 -9.83 8.75 -22.98
C PRO A 43 -9.51 7.50 -23.82
N THR A 44 -10.19 6.40 -23.52
CA THR A 44 -10.12 5.13 -24.26
C THR A 44 -11.54 4.67 -24.62
N THR A 45 -11.66 3.71 -25.53
CA THR A 45 -12.96 3.16 -25.97
C THR A 45 -13.81 2.62 -24.83
N THR A 46 -13.20 2.22 -23.71
CA THR A 46 -13.87 1.63 -22.55
C THR A 46 -13.81 2.51 -21.29
N GLY A 47 -13.33 3.76 -21.38
CA GLY A 47 -13.24 4.67 -20.23
C GLY A 47 -12.03 5.61 -20.29
N TYR A 48 -11.24 5.65 -19.21
CA TYR A 48 -10.04 6.48 -19.12
C TYR A 48 -8.83 5.63 -18.74
N ALA A 49 -7.71 5.87 -19.41
CA ALA A 49 -6.41 5.34 -19.03
C ALA A 49 -5.56 6.44 -18.40
N SER A 50 -4.66 6.07 -17.50
CA SER A 50 -3.68 6.98 -16.93
C SER A 50 -2.30 6.34 -16.85
N LYS A 51 -1.27 7.18 -16.94
CA LYS A 51 0.14 6.81 -16.80
C LYS A 51 0.83 7.81 -15.89
N VAL A 52 1.52 7.29 -14.89
CA VAL A 52 2.30 8.10 -13.94
C VAL A 52 3.78 8.00 -14.30
N SER A 53 4.44 9.14 -14.32
CA SER A 53 5.88 9.30 -14.56
C SER A 53 6.52 10.06 -13.41
N TYR A 54 7.79 9.77 -13.10
CA TYR A 54 8.50 10.24 -11.90
C TYR A 54 9.74 11.04 -12.30
N ASN A 55 10.01 12.15 -11.64
CA ASN A 55 11.19 12.97 -11.93
C ASN A 55 12.50 12.21 -11.60
N ALA A 56 13.40 12.09 -12.58
CA ALA A 56 14.64 11.32 -12.43
C ALA A 56 15.59 11.85 -11.34
N ASP A 57 15.70 13.17 -11.21
CA ASP A 57 16.62 13.79 -10.24
C ASP A 57 16.16 13.53 -8.81
N ASP A 58 14.86 13.70 -8.56
CA ASP A 58 14.26 13.40 -7.28
C ASP A 58 14.43 11.90 -6.95
N VAL A 59 14.19 11.01 -7.93
CA VAL A 59 14.34 9.56 -7.77
C VAL A 59 15.77 9.17 -7.38
N ARG A 60 16.77 9.75 -8.03
CA ARG A 60 18.20 9.50 -7.71
C ARG A 60 18.56 10.07 -6.34
N ARG A 61 18.06 11.25 -6.00
CA ARG A 61 18.33 11.90 -4.70
C ARG A 61 17.79 11.08 -3.54
N VAL A 62 16.60 10.49 -3.67
CA VAL A 62 15.97 9.74 -2.59
C VAL A 62 16.36 8.26 -2.56
N ALA A 63 16.95 7.72 -3.63
CA ALA A 63 17.40 6.33 -3.71
C ALA A 63 18.13 5.80 -2.45
N PRO A 64 19.12 6.51 -1.85
CA PRO A 64 19.77 6.02 -0.62
C PRO A 64 18.81 5.95 0.57
N GLN A 65 17.84 6.86 0.68
CA GLN A 65 16.84 6.87 1.76
C GLN A 65 15.85 5.70 1.60
N VAL A 66 15.41 5.47 0.35
CA VAL A 66 14.54 4.36 0.01
C VAL A 66 15.22 3.01 0.24
N ALA A 67 16.50 2.88 -0.10
CA ALA A 67 17.27 1.66 0.13
C ALA A 67 17.45 1.35 1.63
N ALA A 68 17.59 2.38 2.48
CA ALA A 68 17.72 2.20 3.93
C ALA A 68 16.42 1.72 4.59
N LYS A 69 15.26 2.20 4.11
CA LYS A 69 13.93 1.82 4.62
C LYS A 69 12.92 1.73 3.48
N PRO A 70 12.89 0.61 2.74
CA PRO A 70 11.84 0.41 1.74
C PRO A 70 10.52 0.24 2.49
N LEU A 71 9.51 1.06 2.16
CA LEU A 71 8.17 0.89 2.67
C LEU A 71 7.65 -0.45 2.14
N LYS A 72 7.72 -1.49 2.96
CA LYS A 72 7.09 -2.79 2.70
C LYS A 72 5.61 -2.49 2.46
N GLY A 73 5.15 -2.78 1.24
CA GLY A 73 3.76 -2.55 0.81
C GLY A 73 2.75 -3.15 1.79
N PRO A 74 1.47 -2.74 1.69
CA PRO A 74 0.47 -2.92 2.74
C PRO A 74 0.50 -4.35 3.27
N SER A 75 0.89 -4.47 4.55
CA SER A 75 0.86 -5.72 5.28
C SER A 75 -0.56 -6.27 5.17
N ARG A 76 -0.75 -7.45 4.56
CA ARG A 76 -2.05 -8.14 4.44
C ARG A 76 -2.59 -8.65 5.78
N VAL A 77 -1.84 -8.47 6.86
CA VAL A 77 -2.09 -9.06 8.17
C VAL A 77 -3.22 -8.40 8.99
N PRO A 78 -3.57 -7.09 8.87
CA PRO A 78 -4.52 -6.48 9.80
C PRO A 78 -5.99 -6.87 9.54
N CYS A 79 -6.36 -7.26 8.32
CA CYS A 79 -7.75 -7.68 8.03
C CYS A 79 -8.09 -9.06 8.61
N CYS A 80 -7.16 -10.02 8.54
CA CYS A 80 -7.42 -11.38 9.05
C CYS A 80 -7.52 -11.40 10.58
N LEU A 81 -6.73 -10.58 11.27
CA LEU A 81 -6.81 -10.43 12.74
C LEU A 81 -8.15 -9.83 13.18
N LEU A 82 -8.66 -8.83 12.45
CA LEU A 82 -9.98 -8.25 12.70
C LEU A 82 -11.11 -9.28 12.53
N LEU A 83 -11.03 -10.13 11.50
CA LEU A 83 -12.00 -11.20 11.29
C LEU A 83 -11.98 -12.25 12.41
N ILE A 84 -10.80 -12.62 12.93
CA ILE A 84 -10.68 -13.57 14.05
C ILE A 84 -11.33 -13.00 15.31
N VAL A 85 -11.10 -11.73 15.64
CA VAL A 85 -11.71 -11.09 16.82
C VAL A 85 -13.24 -11.01 16.70
N LEU A 86 -13.76 -10.69 15.50
CA LEU A 86 -15.19 -10.62 15.22
C LEU A 86 -15.88 -11.99 15.34
N ILE A 87 -15.17 -13.08 15.02
CA ILE A 87 -15.71 -14.44 15.15
C ILE A 87 -15.61 -14.92 16.60
N VAL A 88 -14.52 -14.68 17.31
CA VAL A 88 -14.33 -15.24 18.66
C VAL A 88 -15.23 -14.58 19.71
N GLY A 89 -15.51 -13.28 19.59
CA GLY A 89 -16.38 -12.53 20.50
C GLY A 89 -17.77 -13.15 20.75
N PRO A 90 -18.57 -13.42 19.70
CA PRO A 90 -19.90 -14.00 19.86
C PRO A 90 -19.88 -15.45 20.39
N PHE A 91 -18.84 -16.24 20.10
CA PHE A 91 -18.73 -17.62 20.61
C PHE A 91 -18.45 -17.65 22.12
N VAL A 92 -17.60 -16.73 22.62
CA VAL A 92 -17.34 -16.61 24.06
C VAL A 92 -18.59 -16.14 24.80
N TRP A 93 -19.32 -15.17 24.24
CA TRP A 93 -20.60 -14.73 24.83
C TRP A 93 -21.64 -15.84 24.86
N LEU A 94 -21.76 -16.62 23.77
CA LEU A 94 -22.69 -17.75 23.67
C LEU A 94 -22.36 -18.84 24.71
N ALA A 95 -21.09 -19.18 24.89
CA ALA A 95 -20.65 -20.18 25.87
C ALA A 95 -21.00 -19.75 27.31
N ILE A 96 -20.76 -18.47 27.66
CA ILE A 96 -21.12 -17.94 28.97
C ILE A 96 -22.64 -17.98 29.17
N TYR A 97 -23.42 -17.64 28.14
CA TYR A 97 -24.89 -17.64 28.24
C TYR A 97 -25.46 -19.05 28.43
N ILE A 98 -24.90 -20.06 27.75
CA ILE A 98 -25.32 -21.46 27.90
C ILE A 98 -25.01 -21.96 29.32
N VAL A 99 -23.80 -21.72 29.84
CA VAL A 99 -23.41 -22.12 31.20
C VAL A 99 -24.27 -21.42 32.27
N ARG A 100 -24.69 -20.18 32.01
CA ARG A 100 -25.53 -19.40 32.94
C ARG A 100 -27.01 -19.77 32.84
N GLY A 101 -27.47 -20.25 31.68
CA GLY A 101 -28.83 -20.72 31.45
C GLY A 101 -29.08 -22.17 31.88
N SER A 102 -28.04 -23.02 31.94
CA SER A 102 -28.14 -24.40 32.44
C SER A 102 -28.04 -24.53 33.96
N GLY A 103 -27.99 -23.41 34.69
CA GLY A 103 -27.81 -23.37 36.15
C GLY A 103 -29.07 -23.01 36.96
N TRP A 104 -30.28 -23.02 36.37
CA TRP A 104 -31.50 -22.73 37.12
C TRP A 104 -32.68 -23.65 36.75
N SER A 105 -32.50 -24.93 37.03
CA SER A 105 -33.60 -25.89 37.18
C SER A 105 -33.23 -26.83 38.32
N GLY A 106 -33.65 -26.46 39.52
CA GLY A 106 -33.48 -27.24 40.73
C GLY A 106 -33.32 -26.33 41.93
N TRP A 107 -34.44 -25.89 42.49
CA TRP A 107 -34.87 -26.04 43.89
C TRP A 107 -36.34 -25.60 43.97
#